data_AF-A0A820GDE1-F1
#
_entry.id   AF-A0A820GDE1-F1
#
_cell.length_a   1.000
_cell.length_b   1.000
_cell.length_c   1.000
_cell.angle_alpha   90.00
_cell.angle_beta   90.00
_cell.angle_gamma   90.00
#
_symmetry.space_group_name_H-M   'P 1'
#
loop_
_entity.id
_entity.type
_entity.pdbx_description
1 polymer ?
#
loop_
_entity_poly.entity_id
_entity_poly.type
_entity_poly.pdbx_seq_one_letter_code
_entity_poly.pdbx_strand_id
1 'polypeptide(L)'
;MKEPPFRLKLTHIVASGELILGARGSHMVGDGASLLKFLNTISRIYQQMEPAEPLPIYERRLWSSDEGDQSLLPMLKYLSDCRLTEEVLKQVMDDQKLCDQVNIHFSDKQLRKLRLLAGFNDITIQDALTAYIILTLNIHCYSNEDPQYILRTSTFVNIRGVSDSIAPAGLVANGIFIMLSDDFVDPLSFSNITKTIRQSIV
;
A
#
# COMPACT_ATOMS: atom_id res chain seq x y z
N MET A 1 5.37 -24.14 -15.90
CA MET A 1 6.66 -23.45 -15.64
C MET A 1 6.48 -22.62 -14.37
N LYS A 2 7.35 -22.74 -13.35
CA LYS A 2 7.19 -21.99 -12.09
C LYS A 2 7.72 -20.55 -12.29
N GLU A 3 6.88 -19.55 -12.05
CA GLU A 3 7.26 -18.13 -12.11
C GLU A 3 8.29 -17.83 -10.99
N PRO A 4 9.43 -17.17 -11.28
CA PRO A 4 10.44 -16.86 -10.26
C PRO A 4 9.93 -15.78 -9.29
N PRO A 5 10.25 -15.90 -7.99
CA PRO A 5 9.76 -14.98 -6.95
C PRO A 5 10.36 -13.58 -7.03
N PHE A 6 11.49 -13.42 -7.73
CA PHE A 6 12.18 -12.15 -7.90
C PHE A 6 12.83 -12.07 -9.28
N ARG A 7 12.80 -10.89 -9.90
CA ARG A 7 13.49 -10.57 -11.14
C ARG A 7 14.19 -9.22 -11.01
N LEU A 8 15.38 -9.13 -11.57
CA LEU A 8 16.18 -7.91 -11.66
C LEU A 8 16.53 -7.66 -13.12
N LYS A 9 16.43 -6.41 -13.57
CA LYS A 9 16.87 -5.98 -14.89
C LYS A 9 17.69 -4.70 -14.75
N LEU A 10 18.91 -4.72 -15.29
CA LEU A 10 19.73 -3.52 -15.46
C LEU A 10 19.61 -3.07 -16.92
N THR A 11 19.27 -1.80 -17.12
CA THR A 11 19.14 -1.20 -18.46
C THR A 11 20.10 -0.03 -18.57
N HIS A 12 21.00 -0.09 -19.55
CA HIS A 12 21.91 1.00 -19.85
C HIS A 12 21.31 1.86 -20.97
N ILE A 13 21.05 3.13 -20.69
CA ILE A 13 20.61 4.11 -21.67
C ILE A 13 21.86 4.64 -22.37
N VAL A 14 22.15 4.09 -23.55
CA VAL A 14 23.37 4.44 -24.32
C VAL A 14 23.48 5.94 -24.59
N ALA A 15 22.37 6.63 -24.85
CA ALA A 15 22.36 8.04 -25.20
C ALA A 15 22.77 8.97 -24.03
N SER A 16 22.35 8.66 -22.80
CA SER A 16 22.67 9.47 -21.61
C SER A 16 23.82 8.90 -20.77
N GLY A 17 24.22 7.65 -21.02
CA GLY A 17 25.17 6.92 -20.18
C GLY A 17 24.60 6.47 -18.84
N GLU A 18 23.28 6.61 -18.63
CA GLU A 18 22.62 6.29 -17.36
C GLU A 18 22.29 4.80 -17.23
N LEU A 19 22.29 4.31 -15.99
CA LEU A 19 21.87 2.95 -15.64
C LEU A 19 20.56 2.99 -14.87
N ILE A 20 19.56 2.26 -15.37
CA ILE A 20 18.26 2.05 -14.71
C ILE A 20 18.20 0.63 -14.16
N LEU A 21 17.95 0.52 -12.86
CA LEU A 21 17.67 -0.75 -12.20
C LEU A 21 16.16 -0.95 -12.03
N GLY A 22 15.61 -1.97 -12.69
CA GLY A 22 14.24 -2.44 -12.50
C GLY A 22 14.22 -3.69 -11.63
N ALA A 23 13.41 -3.68 -10.57
CA ALA A 23 13.21 -4.82 -9.69
C ALA A 23 11.72 -5.21 -9.65
N ARG A 24 11.45 -6.52 -9.69
CA ARG A 24 10.10 -7.08 -9.52
C ARG A 24 10.14 -8.21 -8.50
N GLY A 25 9.34 -8.09 -7.45
CA GLY A 25 9.12 -9.15 -6.47
C GLY A 25 7.71 -9.72 -6.58
N SER A 26 7.56 -11.01 -6.26
CA SER A 26 6.26 -11.64 -6.11
C SER A 26 5.62 -11.22 -4.79
N HIS A 27 4.40 -10.69 -4.84
CA HIS A 27 3.63 -10.35 -3.64
C HIS A 27 3.28 -11.59 -2.79
N MET A 28 3.39 -12.81 -3.33
CA MET A 28 3.27 -14.05 -2.55
C MET A 28 4.43 -14.25 -1.58
N VAL A 29 5.58 -13.64 -1.86
CA VAL A 29 6.78 -13.74 -1.02
C VAL A 29 6.83 -12.63 0.02
N GLY A 30 6.42 -11.41 -0.34
CA GLY A 30 6.31 -10.33 0.62
C GLY A 30 5.83 -9.01 0.01
N ASP A 31 5.65 -8.02 0.87
CA ASP A 31 5.14 -6.70 0.52
C ASP A 31 6.26 -5.74 0.08
N GLY A 32 5.89 -4.50 -0.25
CA GLY A 32 6.84 -3.46 -0.66
C GLY A 32 7.93 -3.17 0.38
N ALA A 33 7.63 -3.28 1.69
CA ALA A 33 8.63 -3.08 2.74
C ALA A 33 9.68 -4.20 2.75
N SER A 34 9.25 -5.46 2.58
CA SER A 34 10.17 -6.59 2.46
C SER A 34 11.05 -6.50 1.21
N LEU A 35 10.48 -6.09 0.06
CA LEU A 35 11.23 -5.89 -1.18
C LEU A 35 12.25 -4.76 -1.06
N LEU A 36 11.88 -3.64 -0.45
CA LEU A 36 12.79 -2.53 -0.21
C LEU A 36 13.97 -2.94 0.70
N LYS A 37 13.69 -3.69 1.77
CA LYS A 37 14.74 -4.24 2.64
C LYS A 37 15.67 -5.18 1.88
N PHE A 38 15.13 -6.06 1.05
CA PHE A 38 15.93 -6.94 0.21
C PHE A 38 16.85 -6.17 -0.74
N LEU A 39 16.33 -5.15 -1.43
CA LEU A 39 17.13 -4.30 -2.32
C LEU A 39 18.19 -3.50 -1.55
N ASN A 40 17.87 -3.02 -0.34
CA ASN A 40 18.85 -2.38 0.54
C ASN A 40 19.97 -3.34 0.94
N THR A 41 19.64 -4.58 1.33
CA THR A 41 20.63 -5.62 1.65
C THR A 41 21.54 -5.91 0.45
N ILE A 42 20.98 -6.06 -0.75
CA ILE A 42 21.78 -6.22 -1.98
C ILE A 42 22.74 -5.03 -2.14
N SER A 43 22.22 -3.81 -2.04
CA SER A 43 23.02 -2.59 -2.18
C SER A 43 24.19 -2.55 -1.19
N ARG A 44 23.95 -2.93 0.08
CA ARG A 44 24.98 -2.98 1.12
C ARG A 44 26.03 -4.05 0.86
N ILE A 45 25.63 -5.23 0.37
CA ILE A 45 26.57 -6.29 -0.04
C ILE A 45 27.52 -5.77 -1.13
N TYR A 46 26.99 -5.09 -2.15
CA TYR A 46 27.83 -4.50 -3.21
C TYR A 46 28.76 -3.40 -2.70
N GLN A 47 28.37 -2.69 -1.63
CA GLN A 47 29.17 -1.68 -0.97
C GLN A 47 30.10 -2.24 0.12
N GLN A 48 30.14 -3.57 0.32
CA GLN A 48 30.91 -4.23 1.39
C GLN A 48 30.58 -3.67 2.79
N MET A 49 29.31 -3.33 3.02
CA MET A 49 28.81 -2.85 4.30
C MET A 49 28.16 -3.98 5.08
N GLU A 50 28.25 -3.93 6.41
CA GLU A 50 27.51 -4.82 7.32
C GLU A 50 25.99 -4.78 7.07
N PRO A 51 25.23 -5.85 7.29
CA PRO A 51 23.77 -5.83 7.19
C PRO A 51 23.12 -4.73 8.03
N ALA A 52 21.99 -4.19 7.57
CA ALA A 52 21.22 -3.21 8.32
C ALA A 52 20.22 -3.92 9.26
N GLU A 53 20.12 -3.45 10.49
CA GLU A 53 19.10 -3.91 11.45
C GLU A 53 17.70 -3.37 11.10
N PRO A 54 16.62 -4.10 11.41
CA PRO A 54 16.62 -5.47 11.96
C PRO A 54 17.02 -6.51 10.90
N LEU A 55 17.81 -7.51 11.31
CA LEU A 55 18.14 -8.66 10.46
C LEU A 55 16.88 -9.37 9.92
N PRO A 56 16.96 -9.98 8.72
CA PRO A 56 15.82 -10.65 8.12
C PRO A 56 15.40 -11.89 8.93
N ILE A 57 14.13 -11.95 9.29
CA ILE A 57 13.49 -13.10 9.93
C ILE A 57 12.64 -13.82 8.88
N TYR A 58 13.06 -15.03 8.53
CA TYR A 58 12.38 -15.86 7.52
C TYR A 58 11.34 -16.80 8.12
N GLU A 59 11.38 -17.00 9.43
CA GLU A 59 10.40 -17.83 10.13
C GLU A 59 9.02 -17.17 9.99
N ARG A 60 8.13 -17.88 9.30
CA ARG A 60 6.73 -17.47 9.15
C ARG A 60 5.95 -18.24 10.19
N ARG A 61 5.30 -17.51 11.08
CA ARG A 61 4.32 -18.12 11.98
C ARG A 61 3.21 -18.72 11.13
N LEU A 62 3.06 -20.04 11.22
CA LEU A 62 1.89 -20.72 10.68
C LEU A 62 0.79 -20.52 11.70
N TRP A 63 -0.18 -19.65 11.41
CA TRP A 63 -1.43 -19.68 12.14
C TRP A 63 -2.14 -20.94 11.73
N SER A 64 -2.29 -21.87 12.66
CA SER A 64 -3.13 -23.03 12.43
C SER A 64 -4.58 -22.56 12.43
N SER A 65 -5.40 -23.16 11.56
CA SER A 65 -6.78 -22.71 11.30
C SER A 65 -7.70 -22.74 12.53
N ASP A 66 -7.25 -23.40 13.60
CA ASP A 66 -7.88 -23.64 14.89
C ASP A 66 -7.46 -22.66 16.00
N GLU A 67 -6.45 -21.80 15.78
CA GLU A 67 -6.01 -20.79 16.77
C GLU A 67 -6.87 -19.51 16.75
N GLY A 68 -7.69 -19.31 15.72
CA GLY A 68 -8.56 -18.13 15.58
C GLY A 68 -9.99 -18.41 15.99
N ASP A 69 -10.50 -17.72 17.00
CA ASP A 69 -11.94 -17.68 17.27
C ASP A 69 -12.64 -16.93 16.13
N GLN A 70 -13.26 -17.70 15.22
CA GLN A 70 -13.95 -17.14 14.06
C GLN A 70 -15.10 -16.20 14.44
N SER A 71 -15.63 -16.28 15.68
CA SER A 71 -16.65 -15.35 16.16
C SER A 71 -16.11 -13.96 16.49
N LEU A 72 -14.79 -13.85 16.74
CA LEU A 72 -14.09 -12.61 17.06
C LEU A 72 -13.40 -12.00 15.84
N LEU A 73 -13.14 -12.80 14.80
CA LEU A 73 -12.57 -12.29 13.57
C LEU A 73 -13.64 -11.42 12.88
N PRO A 74 -13.36 -10.12 12.61
CA PRO A 74 -14.27 -9.33 11.80
C PRO A 74 -14.43 -10.04 10.47
N MET A 75 -15.62 -10.55 10.22
CA MET A 75 -15.95 -11.21 8.97
C MET A 75 -15.78 -10.15 7.89
N LEU A 76 -14.67 -10.20 7.16
CA LEU A 76 -14.39 -9.30 6.06
C LEU A 76 -15.39 -9.66 4.97
N LYS A 77 -16.62 -9.09 5.05
CA LYS A 77 -17.73 -9.36 4.12
C LYS A 77 -17.29 -9.24 2.67
N TYR A 78 -16.33 -8.37 2.40
CA TYR A 78 -15.75 -8.24 1.07
C TYR A 78 -14.92 -9.45 0.63
N LEU A 79 -14.21 -10.17 1.52
CA LEU A 79 -13.47 -11.39 1.19
C LEU A 79 -14.39 -12.62 1.07
N SER A 80 -15.48 -12.69 1.83
CA SER A 80 -16.47 -13.76 1.68
C SER A 80 -17.25 -13.67 0.37
N ASP A 81 -17.45 -12.45 -0.14
CA ASP A 81 -18.10 -12.17 -1.42
C ASP A 81 -17.09 -11.97 -2.57
N CYS A 82 -15.78 -12.13 -2.31
CA CYS A 82 -14.76 -11.96 -3.34
C CYS A 82 -14.81 -13.10 -4.35
N ARG A 83 -14.87 -12.70 -5.62
CA ARG A 83 -14.45 -13.52 -6.77
C ARG A 83 -13.11 -14.21 -6.47
N LEU A 84 -12.87 -15.37 -7.07
CA LEU A 84 -11.60 -16.09 -6.91
C LEU A 84 -10.42 -15.11 -7.12
N THR A 85 -9.37 -15.22 -6.32
CA THR A 85 -8.21 -14.30 -6.39
C THR A 85 -7.67 -14.14 -7.82
N GLU A 86 -7.75 -15.20 -8.61
CA GLU A 86 -7.39 -15.24 -10.03
C GLU A 86 -8.28 -14.33 -10.91
N GLU A 87 -9.59 -14.27 -10.64
CA GLU A 87 -10.53 -13.41 -11.36
C GLU A 87 -10.30 -11.94 -11.01
N VAL A 88 -10.04 -11.63 -9.74
CA VAL A 88 -9.68 -10.27 -9.29
C VAL A 88 -8.37 -9.82 -9.93
N LEU A 89 -7.33 -10.68 -9.91
CA LEU A 89 -6.05 -10.40 -10.55
C LEU A 89 -6.20 -10.16 -12.05
N LYS A 90 -7.00 -11.00 -12.73
CA LYS A 90 -7.28 -10.84 -14.15
C LYS A 90 -7.99 -9.52 -14.45
N GLN A 91 -9.01 -9.18 -13.67
CA GLN A 91 -9.72 -7.90 -13.82
C GLN A 91 -8.77 -6.72 -13.62
N VAL A 92 -7.94 -6.72 -12.56
CA VAL A 92 -6.94 -5.66 -12.35
C VAL A 92 -5.97 -5.55 -13.51
N MET A 93 -5.50 -6.68 -14.06
CA MET A 93 -4.62 -6.69 -15.23
C MET A 93 -5.30 -6.17 -16.51
N ASP A 94 -6.59 -6.43 -16.67
CA ASP A 94 -7.37 -5.94 -17.81
C ASP A 94 -7.70 -4.45 -17.67
N ASP A 95 -8.07 -3.98 -16.47
CA ASP A 95 -8.28 -2.57 -16.15
C ASP A 95 -7.00 -1.76 -16.37
N GLN A 96 -5.83 -2.29 -15.99
CA GLN A 96 -4.52 -1.67 -16.25
C GLN A 96 -4.23 -1.46 -17.75
N LYS A 97 -4.84 -2.22 -18.66
CA LYS A 97 -4.68 -2.02 -20.11
C LYS A 97 -5.57 -0.91 -20.64
N LEU A 98 -6.63 -0.57 -19.91
CA LEU A 98 -7.63 0.43 -20.28
C LEU A 98 -7.33 1.80 -19.66
N CYS A 99 -6.40 1.89 -18.72
CA CYS A 99 -6.06 3.13 -18.03
C CYS A 99 -4.64 3.59 -18.38
N ASP A 100 -4.48 4.90 -18.60
CA ASP A 100 -3.18 5.52 -18.74
C ASP A 100 -2.55 5.81 -17.37
N GLN A 101 -1.24 5.59 -17.25
CA GLN A 101 -0.49 5.99 -16.06
C GLN A 101 -0.30 7.51 -16.04
N VAL A 102 -0.83 8.17 -15.00
CA VAL A 102 -0.59 9.58 -14.73
C VAL A 102 0.39 9.73 -13.57
N ASN A 103 1.49 10.44 -13.80
CA ASN A 103 2.46 10.77 -12.75
C ASN A 103 2.17 12.18 -12.23
N ILE A 104 1.70 12.27 -10.98
CA ILE A 104 1.43 13.55 -10.31
C ILE A 104 2.52 13.81 -9.27
N HIS A 105 3.14 14.98 -9.36
CA HIS A 105 4.19 15.40 -8.43
C HIS A 105 3.64 16.38 -7.39
N PHE A 106 3.98 16.14 -6.12
CA PHE A 106 3.69 17.03 -5.00
C PHE A 106 5.00 17.43 -4.32
N SER A 107 5.24 18.72 -4.22
CA SER A 107 6.35 19.28 -3.44
C SER A 107 6.11 19.16 -1.93
N ASP A 108 7.18 19.13 -1.13
CA ASP A 108 7.09 19.15 0.34
C ASP A 108 6.23 20.31 0.86
N LYS A 109 6.34 21.51 0.25
CA LYS A 109 5.51 22.67 0.59
C LYS A 109 4.02 22.41 0.37
N GLN A 110 3.66 21.77 -0.75
CA GLN A 110 2.26 21.41 -1.03
C GLN A 110 1.76 20.36 -0.04
N LEU A 111 2.56 19.32 0.25
CA LEU A 111 2.20 18.27 1.20
C LEU A 111 1.99 18.83 2.62
N ARG A 112 2.86 19.72 3.09
CA ARG A 112 2.69 20.42 4.37
C ARG A 112 1.43 21.28 4.38
N LYS A 113 1.16 21.99 3.29
CA LYS A 113 -0.07 22.80 3.17
C LYS A 113 -1.32 21.93 3.24
N LEU A 114 -1.36 20.79 2.55
CA LEU A 114 -2.47 19.85 2.62
C LEU A 114 -2.70 19.36 4.05
N ARG A 115 -1.64 18.94 4.75
CA ARG A 115 -1.73 18.52 6.15
C ARG A 115 -2.28 19.63 7.05
N LEU A 116 -1.84 20.88 6.87
CA LEU A 116 -2.33 22.02 7.64
C LEU A 116 -3.82 22.31 7.36
N LEU A 117 -4.24 22.22 6.10
CA LEU A 117 -5.64 22.42 5.70
C LEU A 117 -6.59 21.36 6.26
N ALA A 118 -6.08 20.17 6.59
CA ALA A 118 -6.89 19.12 7.20
C ALA A 118 -7.36 19.50 8.62
N GLY A 119 -6.61 20.38 9.32
CA GLY A 119 -7.06 21.04 10.54
C GLY A 119 -6.94 20.23 11.84
N PHE A 120 -6.34 19.05 11.81
CA PHE A 120 -6.19 18.18 12.99
C PHE A 120 -4.71 17.84 13.25
N ASN A 121 -4.31 17.77 14.51
CA ASN A 121 -2.91 17.55 14.90
C ASN A 121 -2.39 16.15 14.53
N ASP A 122 -3.27 15.14 14.58
CA ASP A 122 -2.90 13.72 14.43
C ASP A 122 -2.94 13.24 12.96
N ILE A 123 -3.26 14.14 12.03
CA ILE A 123 -3.30 13.83 10.60
C ILE A 123 -1.89 13.78 10.05
N THR A 124 -1.62 12.71 9.29
CA THR A 124 -0.36 12.56 8.56
C THR A 124 -0.45 13.16 7.16
N ILE A 125 0.70 13.32 6.52
CA ILE A 125 0.77 13.73 5.11
C ILE A 125 0.05 12.71 4.22
N GLN A 126 0.11 11.42 4.55
CA GLN A 126 -0.54 10.37 3.77
C GLN A 126 -2.07 10.50 3.80
N ASP A 127 -2.69 10.72 4.97
CA ASP A 127 -4.15 10.88 5.04
C ASP A 127 -4.60 12.09 4.24
N ALA A 128 -3.90 13.22 4.42
CA ALA A 128 -4.22 14.47 3.74
C ALA A 128 -4.03 14.35 2.21
N LEU A 129 -2.99 13.67 1.75
CA LEU A 129 -2.77 13.44 0.31
C LEU A 129 -3.83 12.52 -0.27
N THR A 130 -4.13 11.40 0.39
CA THR A 130 -5.18 10.47 -0.04
C THR A 130 -6.54 11.15 -0.11
N ALA A 131 -6.90 11.93 0.92
CA ALA A 131 -8.15 12.69 0.93
C ALA A 131 -8.21 13.72 -0.20
N TYR A 132 -7.09 14.38 -0.51
CA TYR A 132 -7.01 15.34 -1.61
C TYR A 132 -7.25 14.66 -2.97
N ILE A 133 -6.65 13.49 -3.20
CA ILE A 133 -6.86 12.70 -4.43
C ILE A 133 -8.33 12.29 -4.55
N ILE A 134 -8.92 11.74 -3.49
CA ILE A 134 -10.33 11.34 -3.46
C ILE A 134 -11.24 12.53 -3.77
N LEU A 135 -11.03 13.66 -3.08
CA LEU A 135 -11.80 14.88 -3.29
C LEU A 135 -11.70 15.38 -4.74
N THR A 136 -10.49 15.40 -5.29
CA THR A 136 -10.23 15.84 -6.67
C THR A 136 -10.98 14.95 -7.67
N LEU A 137 -10.94 13.62 -7.49
CA LEU A 137 -11.67 12.68 -8.35
C LEU A 137 -13.19 12.85 -8.20
N ASN A 138 -13.70 13.01 -6.98
CA ASN A 138 -15.12 13.23 -6.73
C ASN A 138 -15.62 14.54 -7.36
N ILE A 139 -14.83 15.61 -7.31
CA ILE A 139 -15.19 16.92 -7.88
C ILE A 139 -15.09 16.92 -9.40
N HIS A 140 -14.08 16.27 -9.99
CA HIS A 140 -13.75 16.49 -11.40
C HIS A 140 -14.03 15.30 -12.32
N CYS A 141 -14.10 14.08 -11.79
CA CYS A 141 -14.27 12.87 -12.60
C CYS A 141 -15.67 12.26 -12.44
N TYR A 142 -16.23 12.29 -11.23
CA TYR A 142 -17.51 11.63 -10.91
C TYR A 142 -18.71 12.58 -10.82
N SER A 143 -18.52 13.87 -11.05
CA SER A 143 -19.58 14.89 -10.91
C SER A 143 -20.48 15.07 -12.13
N ASN A 144 -20.07 14.60 -13.31
CA ASN A 144 -20.60 15.15 -14.55
C ASN A 144 -21.77 14.36 -15.17
N GLU A 145 -21.88 13.03 -15.01
CA GLU A 145 -22.94 12.26 -15.70
C GLU A 145 -23.50 11.04 -14.93
N ASP A 146 -22.82 10.53 -13.88
CA ASP A 146 -23.33 9.51 -12.95
C ASP A 146 -22.59 9.66 -11.60
N PRO A 147 -23.27 10.03 -10.49
CA PRO A 147 -22.63 10.36 -9.22
C PRO A 147 -22.14 9.10 -8.49
N GLN A 148 -21.13 8.45 -9.03
CA GLN A 148 -20.39 7.39 -8.34
C GLN A 148 -19.25 8.00 -7.54
N TYR A 149 -19.61 8.73 -6.48
CA TYR A 149 -18.58 9.23 -5.57
C TYR A 149 -17.81 8.08 -4.94
N ILE A 150 -16.51 8.30 -4.76
CA ILE A 150 -15.71 7.48 -3.87
C ILE A 150 -16.19 7.78 -2.45
N LEU A 151 -16.82 6.78 -1.81
CA LEU A 151 -17.39 6.89 -0.48
C LEU A 151 -16.51 6.30 0.62
N ARG A 152 -15.48 5.53 0.27
CA ARG A 152 -14.63 4.84 1.24
C ARG A 152 -13.27 4.57 0.65
N THR A 153 -12.31 4.25 1.52
CA THR A 153 -10.96 3.86 1.11
C THR A 153 -10.43 2.70 1.93
N SER A 154 -9.56 1.92 1.30
CA SER A 154 -8.82 0.84 1.94
C SER A 154 -7.36 1.27 2.08
N THR A 155 -6.87 1.33 3.31
CA THR A 155 -5.49 1.72 3.62
C THR A 155 -4.68 0.50 4.04
N PHE A 156 -3.58 0.25 3.34
CA PHE A 156 -2.61 -0.77 3.74
C PHE A 156 -1.67 -0.20 4.80
N VAL A 157 -1.63 -0.83 5.97
CA VAL A 157 -0.80 -0.44 7.11
C VAL A 157 0.27 -1.51 7.33
N ASN A 158 1.52 -1.09 7.54
CA ASN A 158 2.60 -1.98 7.94
C ASN A 158 2.47 -2.28 9.44
N ILE A 159 2.27 -3.55 9.79
CA ILE A 159 2.10 -3.98 11.19
C ILE A 159 3.39 -4.51 11.83
N ARG A 160 4.51 -4.51 11.09
CA ARG A 160 5.78 -4.98 11.63
C ARG A 160 6.25 -4.12 12.79
N GLY A 161 6.68 -4.75 13.88
CA GLY A 161 7.17 -4.07 15.08
C GLY A 161 6.08 -3.47 15.96
N VAL A 162 4.79 -3.60 15.59
CA VAL A 162 3.67 -3.27 16.48
C VAL A 162 3.54 -4.33 17.57
N SER A 163 3.70 -5.60 17.19
CA SER A 163 3.78 -6.73 18.11
C SER A 163 4.73 -7.78 17.54
N ASP A 164 5.86 -8.01 18.21
CA ASP A 164 6.86 -8.99 17.76
C ASP A 164 6.33 -10.42 17.75
N SER A 165 5.27 -10.72 18.52
CA SER A 165 4.60 -12.03 18.51
C SER A 165 3.72 -12.26 17.28
N ILE A 166 3.38 -11.19 16.56
CA ILE A 166 2.52 -11.21 15.37
C ILE A 166 3.37 -10.98 14.11
N ALA A 167 4.10 -9.88 14.06
CA ALA A 167 4.91 -9.47 12.93
C ALA A 167 6.18 -8.78 13.44
N PRO A 168 7.27 -9.53 13.66
CA PRO A 168 8.51 -8.92 14.13
C PRO A 168 9.07 -7.95 13.10
N ALA A 169 9.83 -6.95 13.57
CA ALA A 169 10.33 -5.88 12.70
C ALA A 169 11.13 -6.40 11.49
N GLY A 170 11.86 -7.52 11.64
CA GLY A 170 12.66 -8.17 10.60
C GLY A 170 11.91 -9.11 9.64
N LEU A 171 10.59 -9.31 9.81
CA LEU A 171 9.83 -10.34 9.07
C LEU A 171 9.90 -10.19 7.54
N VAL A 172 10.36 -11.25 6.86
CA VAL A 172 10.41 -11.41 5.39
C VAL A 172 9.17 -12.16 4.89
N ALA A 173 8.02 -11.50 5.00
CA ALA A 173 6.73 -11.96 4.51
C ALA A 173 5.83 -10.75 4.19
N ASN A 174 4.54 -10.95 3.93
CA ASN A 174 3.56 -9.86 3.97
C ASN A 174 3.28 -9.51 5.44
N GLY A 175 3.60 -8.29 5.85
CA GLY A 175 3.31 -7.74 7.18
C GLY A 175 2.38 -6.53 7.04
N ILE A 176 1.31 -6.73 6.29
CA ILE A 176 0.32 -5.70 5.97
C ILE A 176 -1.03 -6.04 6.60
N PHE A 177 -1.74 -5.01 7.04
CA PHE A 177 -3.14 -5.09 7.42
C PHE A 177 -3.94 -4.06 6.62
N ILE A 178 -5.16 -4.41 6.20
CA ILE A 178 -6.01 -3.53 5.40
C ILE A 178 -7.03 -2.91 6.34
N MET A 179 -6.93 -1.60 6.54
CA MET A 179 -7.91 -0.80 7.27
C MET A 179 -8.93 -0.26 6.27
N LEU A 180 -10.19 -0.65 6.40
CA LEU A 180 -11.29 -0.09 5.63
C LEU A 180 -11.87 1.11 6.37
N SER A 181 -12.00 2.25 5.70
CA SER A 181 -12.70 3.40 6.28
C SER A 181 -14.21 3.17 6.35
N ASP A 182 -14.85 3.84 7.30
CA ASP A 182 -16.29 4.09 7.22
C ASP A 182 -16.61 4.92 5.96
N ASP A 183 -17.90 5.01 5.63
CA ASP A 183 -18.37 5.87 4.55
C ASP A 183 -18.11 7.35 4.88
N PHE A 184 -17.64 8.11 3.88
CA PHE A 184 -17.46 9.55 3.99
C PHE A 184 -18.83 10.22 4.08
N VAL A 185 -19.12 10.81 5.24
CA VAL A 185 -20.38 11.54 5.49
C VAL A 185 -20.53 12.70 4.51
N ASP A 186 -19.42 13.35 4.15
CA ASP A 186 -19.37 14.38 3.12
C ASP A 186 -18.19 14.08 2.16
N PRO A 187 -18.44 13.38 1.03
CA PRO A 187 -17.42 12.98 0.07
C PRO A 187 -16.86 14.16 -0.75
N LEU A 188 -17.35 15.38 -0.52
CA LEU A 188 -16.85 16.62 -1.12
C LEU A 188 -16.15 17.52 -0.09
N SER A 189 -16.00 17.06 1.15
CA SER A 189 -15.28 17.78 2.20
C SER A 189 -13.92 17.16 2.46
N PHE A 190 -12.87 17.93 2.18
CA PHE A 190 -11.48 17.55 2.44
C PHE A 190 -11.26 17.11 3.90
N SER A 191 -11.79 17.89 4.85
CA SER A 191 -11.64 17.62 6.28
C SER A 191 -12.41 16.37 6.71
N ASN A 192 -13.61 16.14 6.16
CA ASN A 192 -14.40 14.94 6.45
C ASN A 192 -13.67 13.68 5.99
N ILE A 193 -13.27 13.61 4.72
CA ILE A 193 -12.55 12.46 4.16
C ILE A 193 -11.28 12.19 4.96
N THR A 194 -10.48 13.23 5.22
CA THR A 194 -9.22 13.11 5.96
C THR A 194 -9.43 12.54 7.37
N LYS A 195 -10.45 13.03 8.09
CA LYS A 195 -10.79 12.57 9.43
C LYS A 195 -11.23 11.11 9.42
N THR A 196 -12.12 10.73 8.50
CA THR A 196 -12.63 9.36 8.39
C THR A 196 -11.51 8.36 8.08
N ILE A 197 -10.53 8.74 7.24
CA ILE A 197 -9.34 7.92 6.99
C ILE A 197 -8.52 7.71 8.26
N ARG A 198 -8.24 8.77 9.01
CA ARG A 198 -7.44 8.67 10.24
C ARG A 198 -8.14 7.83 11.31
N GLN A 199 -9.46 7.97 11.43
CA GLN A 199 -10.27 7.21 12.39
C GLN A 199 -10.32 5.70 12.10
N SER A 200 -10.06 5.26 10.86
CA SER A 200 -10.01 3.82 10.56
C SER A 200 -8.68 3.16 10.92
N ILE A 201 -7.65 3.96 11.22
CA ILE A 201 -6.30 3.46 11.53
C ILE A 201 -6.02 3.50 13.04
N VAL A 202 -6.58 4.49 13.75
CA VAL A 202 -6.33 4.79 15.18
C VAL A 202 -7.37 4.15 16.08
#